data_AF-A0A7X9I8S6-F1
#
_entry.id   AF-A0A7X9I8S6-F1
#
_cell.length_a   1.000
_cell.length_b   1.000
_cell.length_c   1.000
_cell.angle_alpha   90.00
_cell.angle_beta   90.00
_cell.angle_gamma   90.00
#
_symmetry.space_group_name_H-M   'P 1'
#
loop_
_entity.id
_entity.type
_entity.pdbx_description
1 polymer ?
#
loop_
_entity_poly.entity_id
_entity_poly.type
_entity_poly.pdbx_seq_one_letter_code
_entity_poly.pdbx_strand_id
1 'polypeptide(L)'
;MEATKMKKHVTVVGAIHIGFGILGLIGALALFFALNFAKGFVENEEIPSMVLGFLSISLPILVGFLSILGITGGIGLLSYQTWARYLIIVVAALGCLNIPIGTLLGVYTLWVLLQDETIKLFRPEADKGS
;
A
#
# COMPACT_ATOMS: atom_id res chain seq x y z
N MET A 1 -4.08 7.73 -29.11
CA MET A 1 -3.71 8.83 -28.20
C MET A 1 -4.13 8.52 -26.75
N GLU A 2 -5.32 7.95 -26.52
CA GLU A 2 -5.83 7.53 -25.20
C GLU A 2 -4.94 6.51 -24.46
N ALA A 3 -4.43 5.47 -25.14
CA ALA A 3 -3.61 4.43 -24.52
C ALA A 3 -2.31 4.97 -23.87
N THR A 4 -1.73 6.05 -24.41
CA THR A 4 -0.51 6.67 -23.86
C THR A 4 -0.81 7.43 -22.57
N LYS A 5 -2.03 8.00 -22.45
CA LYS A 5 -2.50 8.72 -21.26
C LYS A 5 -2.73 7.75 -20.10
N MET A 6 -3.33 6.60 -20.39
CA MET A 6 -3.60 5.55 -19.40
C MET A 6 -2.34 4.87 -18.85
N LYS A 7 -1.32 4.65 -19.69
CA LYS A 7 0.01 4.22 -19.23
C LYS A 7 0.58 5.17 -18.17
N LYS A 8 0.48 6.49 -18.39
CA LYS A 8 0.92 7.48 -17.39
C LYS A 8 0.14 7.38 -16.08
N HIS A 9 -1.19 7.22 -16.13
CA HIS A 9 -2.01 7.07 -14.91
C HIS A 9 -1.62 5.82 -14.11
N VAL A 10 -1.41 4.68 -14.76
CA VAL A 10 -0.94 3.44 -14.11
C VAL A 10 0.45 3.64 -13.49
N THR A 11 1.38 4.27 -14.21
CA THR A 11 2.71 4.59 -13.69
C THR A 11 2.64 5.51 -12.47
N VAL A 12 1.79 6.53 -12.50
CA VAL A 12 1.56 7.44 -11.35
C VAL A 12 0.99 6.68 -10.16
N VAL A 13 -0.01 5.83 -10.36
CA VAL A 13 -0.60 5.01 -9.28
C VAL A 13 0.43 4.06 -8.66
N GLY A 14 1.25 3.41 -9.49
CA GLY A 14 2.35 2.55 -9.03
C GLY A 14 3.39 3.33 -8.23
N ALA A 15 3.81 4.49 -8.72
CA ALA A 15 4.76 5.36 -8.03
C ALA A 15 4.21 5.89 -6.69
N ILE A 16 2.91 6.23 -6.64
CA ILE A 16 2.24 6.63 -5.39
C ILE A 16 2.28 5.49 -4.38
N HIS A 17 1.98 4.25 -4.78
CA HIS A 17 2.01 3.10 -3.86
C HIS A 17 3.42 2.79 -3.34
N ILE A 18 4.44 2.92 -4.20
CA ILE A 18 5.84 2.77 -3.79
C ILE A 18 6.20 3.88 -2.79
N GLY A 19 5.90 5.14 -3.11
CA GLY A 19 6.17 6.27 -2.24
C GLY A 19 5.46 6.14 -0.90
N PHE A 20 4.18 5.77 -0.91
CA PHE A 20 3.38 5.58 0.30
C PHE A 20 3.86 4.39 1.13
N GLY A 21 4.31 3.30 0.48
CA GLY A 21 4.91 2.17 1.18
C GLY A 21 6.27 2.51 1.79
N ILE A 22 7.10 3.31 1.14
CA ILE A 22 8.36 3.81 1.74
C ILE A 22 8.06 4.72 2.93
N LEU A 23 7.12 5.67 2.79
CA LEU A 23 6.66 6.51 3.90
C LEU A 23 6.04 5.67 5.03
N GLY A 24 5.31 4.61 4.69
CA GLY A 24 4.74 3.67 5.65
C GLY A 24 5.80 2.88 6.40
N LEU A 25 6.89 2.45 5.75
CA LEU A 25 8.04 1.82 6.40
C LEU A 25 8.76 2.79 7.36
N ILE A 26 9.00 4.03 6.92
CA ILE A 26 9.58 5.07 7.77
C ILE A 26 8.65 5.34 8.96
N GLY A 27 7.35 5.44 8.71
CA GLY A 27 6.32 5.60 9.73
C GLY A 27 6.30 4.43 10.72
N ALA A 28 6.40 3.18 10.24
CA ALA A 28 6.47 2.00 11.09
C ALA A 28 7.71 2.01 11.99
N LEU A 29 8.88 2.38 11.45
CA LEU A 29 10.11 2.55 12.22
C LEU A 29 9.97 3.66 13.26
N ALA A 30 9.44 4.83 12.87
CA ALA A 30 9.21 5.94 13.78
C ALA A 30 8.21 5.54 14.89
N LEU A 31 7.14 4.83 14.56
CA LEU A 31 6.15 4.33 15.50
C LEU A 31 6.77 3.31 16.46
N PHE A 32 7.61 2.40 15.96
CA PHE A 32 8.33 1.42 16.77
C PHE A 32 9.24 2.13 17.78
N PHE A 33 10.05 3.10 17.35
CA PHE A 33 10.90 3.87 18.25
C PHE A 33 10.10 4.69 19.25
N ALA A 34 9.05 5.40 18.81
CA ALA A 34 8.21 6.22 19.67
C ALA A 34 7.48 5.40 20.73
N LEU A 35 6.92 4.24 20.36
CA LEU A 35 6.21 3.35 21.29
C LEU A 35 7.18 2.66 22.26
N ASN A 36 8.37 2.24 21.81
CA ASN A 36 9.40 1.70 22.72
C ASN A 36 9.92 2.78 23.67
N PHE A 37 10.10 4.01 23.20
CA PHE A 37 10.47 5.13 24.05
C PHE A 37 9.38 5.42 25.09
N ALA A 38 8.11 5.47 24.67
CA ALA A 38 6.96 5.65 25.58
C ALA A 38 6.87 4.52 26.62
N LYS A 39 7.13 3.28 26.23
CA LYS A 39 7.15 2.13 27.15
C LYS A 39 8.13 2.33 28.31
N GLY A 40 9.29 2.96 28.07
CA GLY A 40 10.26 3.28 29.13
C GLY A 40 9.75 4.26 30.20
N PHE A 41 8.75 5.08 29.90
CA PHE A 41 8.15 5.99 30.89
C PHE A 41 7.08 5.31 31.77
N VAL A 42 6.55 4.18 31.33
CA VAL A 42 5.42 3.51 31.99
C VAL A 42 5.82 2.13 32.52
N GLU A 43 7.13 1.88 32.65
CA GLU A 43 7.71 0.61 33.11
C GLU A 43 7.28 0.24 34.54
N ASN A 44 6.94 1.25 35.37
CA ASN A 44 6.52 1.05 36.76
C ASN A 44 5.04 0.64 36.92
N GLU A 45 4.26 0.62 35.84
CA GLU A 45 2.83 0.27 35.85
C GLU A 45 2.61 -1.02 35.06
N GLU A 46 2.08 -2.06 35.70
CA GLU A 46 1.94 -3.39 35.08
C GLU A 46 0.96 -3.41 33.88
N ILE A 47 -0.19 -2.75 34.01
CA ILE A 47 -1.24 -2.78 32.97
C ILE A 47 -0.80 -2.00 31.70
N PRO A 48 -0.35 -0.74 31.80
CA PRO A 48 0.08 0.00 30.62
C PRO A 48 1.32 -0.58 29.96
N SER A 49 2.29 -1.13 30.72
CA SER A 49 3.50 -1.71 30.11
C SER A 49 3.20 -2.96 29.28
N MET A 50 2.24 -3.78 29.71
CA MET A 50 1.77 -4.95 28.96
C MET A 50 1.09 -4.51 27.66
N VAL A 51 0.13 -3.59 27.75
CA VAL A 51 -0.62 -3.08 26.58
C VAL A 51 0.30 -2.38 25.57
N LEU A 52 1.19 -1.48 26.03
CA LEU A 52 2.16 -0.82 25.16
C LEU A 52 3.15 -1.83 24.57
N GLY A 53 3.56 -2.87 25.31
CA GLY A 53 4.43 -3.92 24.79
C GLY A 53 3.82 -4.70 23.63
N PHE A 54 2.52 -5.03 23.71
CA PHE A 54 1.81 -5.67 22.60
C PHE A 54 1.62 -4.72 21.42
N LEU A 55 1.23 -3.47 21.68
CA LEU A 55 0.99 -2.46 20.64
C LEU A 55 2.29 -2.03 19.93
N SER A 56 3.39 -1.91 20.66
CA SER A 56 4.70 -1.49 20.11
C SER A 56 5.28 -2.47 19.10
N ILE A 57 4.86 -3.73 19.16
CA ILE A 57 5.30 -4.79 18.23
C ILE A 57 4.25 -5.00 17.13
N SER A 58 2.98 -5.14 17.51
CA SER A 58 1.91 -5.48 16.56
C SER A 58 1.65 -4.37 15.52
N LEU A 59 1.60 -3.10 15.93
CA LEU A 59 1.30 -2.00 15.02
C LEU A 59 2.41 -1.81 13.97
N PRO A 60 3.70 -1.69 14.32
CA PRO A 60 4.76 -1.52 13.33
C PRO A 60 4.89 -2.71 12.37
N ILE A 61 4.69 -3.94 12.86
CA ILE A 61 4.70 -5.13 12.00
C ILE A 61 3.56 -5.08 10.99
N LEU A 62 2.34 -4.74 11.42
CA LEU A 62 1.20 -4.64 10.52
C LEU A 62 1.40 -3.55 9.46
N VAL A 63 1.85 -2.36 9.88
CA VAL A 63 2.13 -1.25 8.96
C VAL A 63 3.28 -1.61 8.02
N GLY A 64 4.35 -2.22 8.52
CA GLY A 64 5.49 -2.68 7.72
C GLY A 64 5.10 -3.74 6.69
N PHE A 65 4.27 -4.71 7.07
CA PHE A 65 3.77 -5.73 6.16
C PHE A 65 2.92 -5.14 5.04
N LEU A 66 1.98 -4.25 5.36
CA LEU A 66 1.18 -3.55 4.36
C LEU A 66 2.04 -2.66 3.45
N SER A 67 3.07 -2.04 4.00
CA SER A 67 4.01 -1.21 3.24
C SER A 67 4.81 -2.03 2.23
N ILE A 68 5.30 -3.21 2.63
CA ILE A 68 6.00 -4.13 1.73
C ILE A 68 5.07 -4.62 0.62
N LEU A 69 3.81 -4.95 0.93
CA LEU A 69 2.80 -5.31 -0.07
C LEU A 69 2.51 -4.14 -1.04
N GLY A 70 2.44 -2.91 -0.53
CA GLY A 70 2.26 -1.71 -1.35
C GLY A 70 3.44 -1.46 -2.29
N ILE A 71 4.68 -1.62 -1.81
CA ILE A 71 5.90 -1.48 -2.63
C ILE A 71 5.97 -2.57 -3.69
N THR A 72 5.82 -3.84 -3.30
CA THR A 72 5.88 -4.98 -4.22
C THR A 72 4.78 -4.91 -5.27
N GLY A 73 3.55 -4.58 -4.87
CA GLY A 73 2.45 -4.31 -5.79
C GLY A 73 2.76 -3.14 -6.72
N GLY A 74 3.27 -2.03 -6.20
CA GLY A 74 3.64 -0.85 -6.98
C GLY A 74 4.71 -1.14 -8.03
N ILE A 75 5.77 -1.87 -7.67
CA ILE A 75 6.82 -2.32 -8.61
C ILE A 75 6.22 -3.24 -9.67
N GLY A 76 5.40 -4.21 -9.27
CA GLY A 76 4.74 -5.12 -10.22
C GLY A 76 3.79 -4.38 -11.18
N LEU A 77 3.17 -3.28 -10.73
CA LEU A 77 2.32 -2.43 -11.56
C LEU A 77 3.12 -1.69 -12.63
N LEU A 78 4.31 -1.20 -12.29
CA LEU A 78 5.25 -0.57 -13.23
C LEU A 78 5.77 -1.55 -14.29
N SER A 79 5.91 -2.82 -13.92
CA SER A 79 6.26 -3.91 -14.83
C SER A 79 5.05 -4.49 -15.59
N TYR A 80 3.86 -3.88 -15.48
CA TYR A 80 2.62 -4.33 -16.11
C TYR A 80 2.27 -5.81 -15.83
N GLN A 81 2.55 -6.28 -14.62
CA GLN A 81 2.26 -7.64 -14.19
C GLN A 81 0.79 -7.82 -13.78
N THR A 82 0.14 -8.89 -14.25
CA THR A 82 -1.27 -9.19 -13.93
C THR A 82 -1.53 -9.45 -12.45
N TRP A 83 -0.59 -10.08 -11.74
CA TRP A 83 -0.71 -10.35 -10.29
C TRP A 83 -0.67 -9.07 -9.45
N ALA A 84 0.08 -8.06 -9.90
CA ALA A 84 0.28 -6.81 -9.19
C ALA A 84 -1.01 -5.98 -9.10
N ARG A 85 -1.86 -6.09 -10.12
CA ARG A 85 -3.17 -5.44 -10.16
C ARG A 85 -4.07 -5.94 -9.02
N TYR A 86 -4.16 -7.25 -8.83
CA TYR A 86 -4.98 -7.82 -7.74
C TYR A 86 -4.43 -7.44 -6.36
N LEU A 87 -3.11 -7.47 -6.17
CA LEU A 87 -2.49 -7.04 -4.92
C LEU A 87 -2.79 -5.58 -4.59
N ILE A 88 -2.63 -4.67 -5.55
CA ILE A 88 -2.91 -3.24 -5.31
C ILE A 88 -4.39 -3.00 -5.07
N ILE A 89 -5.30 -3.73 -5.72
CA ILE A 89 -6.72 -3.61 -5.42
C ILE A 89 -7.01 -3.95 -3.95
N VAL A 90 -6.41 -5.02 -3.43
CA VAL A 90 -6.53 -5.40 -2.02
C VAL A 90 -5.90 -4.34 -1.11
N VAL A 91 -4.69 -3.88 -1.42
CA VAL A 91 -3.99 -2.84 -0.65
C VAL A 91 -4.77 -1.52 -0.66
N ALA A 92 -5.35 -1.13 -1.79
CA ALA A 92 -6.19 0.06 -1.93
C ALA A 92 -7.48 -0.06 -1.13
N ALA A 93 -8.13 -1.23 -1.12
CA ALA A 93 -9.31 -1.49 -0.31
C ALA A 93 -9.01 -1.42 1.20
N LEU A 94 -7.87 -1.98 1.63
CA LEU A 94 -7.40 -1.85 3.01
C LEU A 94 -7.02 -0.41 3.34
N GLY A 95 -6.41 0.31 2.39
CA GLY A 95 -6.10 1.73 2.50
C GLY A 95 -7.35 2.61 2.64
N CYS A 96 -8.48 2.23 2.04
CA CYS A 96 -9.74 2.96 2.18
C CYS A 96 -10.27 3.02 3.62
N LEU A 97 -9.89 2.08 4.48
CA LEU A 97 -10.23 2.11 5.91
C LEU A 97 -9.53 3.28 6.63
N ASN A 98 -8.47 3.85 6.05
CA ASN A 98 -7.70 4.94 6.61
C ASN A 98 -8.21 6.32 6.09
N ILE A 99 -9.34 6.77 6.63
CA ILE A 99 -10.00 8.03 6.23
C ILE A 99 -9.24 9.23 6.84
N PRO A 100 -8.98 10.34 6.10
CA PRO A 100 -9.47 10.66 4.75
C PRO A 100 -8.49 10.36 3.61
N ILE A 101 -7.19 10.30 3.89
CA ILE A 101 -6.15 10.24 2.84
C ILE A 101 -6.16 8.88 2.12
N GLY A 102 -6.31 7.79 2.87
CA GLY A 102 -6.31 6.43 2.33
C GLY A 102 -7.52 6.13 1.46
N THR A 103 -8.69 6.69 1.78
CA THR A 103 -9.90 6.57 0.95
C THR A 103 -9.76 7.31 -0.38
N LEU A 104 -9.23 8.53 -0.38
CA LEU A 104 -9.00 9.29 -1.62
C LEU A 104 -8.05 8.54 -2.57
N LEU A 105 -6.94 8.05 -2.02
CA LEU A 105 -5.95 7.26 -2.77
C LEU A 105 -6.52 5.93 -3.24
N GLY A 106 -7.27 5.23 -2.38
CA GLY A 106 -7.88 3.95 -2.70
C GLY A 106 -8.90 4.05 -3.83
N VAL A 107 -9.80 5.05 -3.79
CA VAL A 107 -10.78 5.29 -4.84
C VAL A 107 -10.10 5.65 -6.17
N TYR A 108 -9.10 6.54 -6.16
CA TYR A 108 -8.37 6.89 -7.39
C TYR A 108 -7.65 5.68 -7.99
N THR A 109 -7.05 4.85 -7.14
CA THR A 109 -6.34 3.63 -7.55
C THR A 109 -7.27 2.60 -8.15
N LEU A 110 -8.42 2.36 -7.50
CA LEU A 110 -9.46 1.48 -8.02
C LEU A 110 -9.98 2.00 -9.36
N TRP A 111 -10.28 3.28 -9.47
CA TRP A 111 -10.77 3.87 -10.73
C TRP A 111 -9.78 3.68 -11.89
N VAL A 112 -8.48 3.94 -11.68
CA VAL A 112 -7.44 3.73 -12.71
C VAL A 112 -7.27 2.25 -13.06
N LEU A 113 -7.30 1.34 -12.08
CA LEU A 113 -7.08 -0.10 -12.31
C LEU A 113 -8.30 -0.86 -12.82
N LEU A 114 -9.50 -0.31 -12.69
CA LEU A 114 -10.74 -0.88 -13.21
C LEU A 114 -11.06 -0.42 -14.63
N GLN A 115 -10.34 0.57 -15.18
CA GLN A 115 -10.55 1.01 -16.56
C GLN A 115 -10.17 -0.05 -17.60
N ASP A 116 -11.00 -0.21 -18.63
CA ASP A 116 -10.82 -1.20 -19.69
C ASP A 116 -9.51 -1.02 -20.46
N GLU A 117 -9.03 0.22 -20.63
CA GLU A 117 -7.73 0.47 -21.25
C GLU A 117 -6.58 -0.09 -20.39
N THR A 118 -6.69 0.04 -19.08
CA THR A 118 -5.76 -0.54 -18.12
C THR A 118 -5.81 -2.06 -18.19
N ILE A 119 -7.01 -2.66 -18.24
CA ILE A 119 -7.17 -4.12 -18.38
C ILE A 119 -6.49 -4.64 -19.65
N LYS A 120 -6.59 -3.91 -20.78
CA LYS A 120 -5.93 -4.27 -22.05
C LYS A 120 -4.40 -4.20 -21.95
N LEU A 121 -3.84 -3.33 -21.11
CA LEU A 121 -2.39 -3.24 -20.86
C LEU A 121 -1.82 -4.44 -20.11
N PHE A 122 -2.65 -5.11 -19.30
CA PHE A 122 -2.26 -6.30 -18.54
C PHE A 122 -2.67 -7.61 -19.24
N ARG A 123 -3.30 -7.57 -20.42
CA ARG A 123 -3.70 -8.79 -21.12
C ARG A 123 -2.48 -9.42 -21.81
N PRO A 124 -2.20 -10.73 -21.63
CA PRO A 124 -1.18 -11.43 -22.40
C PRO A 124 -1.51 -11.37 -23.89
N GLU A 125 -0.50 -11.22 -24.76
CA GLU A 125 -0.70 -11.06 -26.22
C GLU A 125 -1.40 -12.25 -26.92
N ALA A 126 -1.62 -13.36 -26.22
CA ALA A 126 -2.19 -14.60 -26.75
C ALA A 126 -3.67 -14.50 -27.19
N ASP A 127 -4.36 -13.39 -26.95
CA ASP A 127 -5.80 -13.19 -27.24
C ASP A 127 -6.04 -12.17 -28.37
N LYS A 128 -5.02 -11.75 -29.13
CA LYS A 128 -5.18 -10.82 -30.27
C LYS A 128 -5.56 -11.53 -31.58
N GLY A 129 -5.88 -12.82 -31.53
CA GLY A 129 -6.23 -13.64 -32.69
C GLY A 129 -7.39 -14.60 -32.39
N SER A 130 -8.62 -14.11 -32.56
CA SER A 130 -9.84 -14.89 -32.80
C SER A 130 -10.87 -13.96 -33.42
#